data_AF-A0A840LCR3-F1
#
_entry.id   AF-A0A840LCR3-F1
#
_cell.length_a   1.000
_cell.length_b   1.000
_cell.length_c   1.000
_cell.angle_alpha   90.00
_cell.angle_beta   90.00
_cell.angle_gamma   90.00
#
_symmetry.space_group_name_H-M   'P 1'
#
loop_
_entity.id
_entity.type
_entity.pdbx_description
1 polymer ?
#
loop_
_entity_poly.entity_id
_entity_poly.type
_entity_poly.pdbx_seq_one_letter_code
_entity_poly.pdbx_strand_id
1 'polypeptide(L)'
;MSDRTTETRVGMYAVRVQINDGPVVTGGASDLSVLSAILTLCGKLGPTSHPLRGDEDEPPDFTFRLGGLTAREKGNDDEHLVWLEENSLRLGDKLTLEIVETNQADPVESGTKAEERSNDERSYYEHCKHAYFEMKSKYEPE
;
A
#
# COMPACT_ATOMS: atom_id res chain seq x y z
N MET A 1 -5.80 8.54 42.35
CA MET A 1 -4.81 9.44 41.71
C MET A 1 -3.54 8.66 41.55
N SER A 2 -3.34 8.05 40.38
CA SER A 2 -2.03 7.52 39.97
C SER A 2 -1.66 8.31 38.74
N ASP A 3 -0.63 9.13 38.91
CA ASP A 3 -0.03 9.98 37.91
C ASP A 3 0.43 9.10 36.74
N ARG A 4 -0.29 9.12 35.62
CA ARG A 4 0.21 8.57 34.36
C ARG A 4 1.07 9.66 33.76
N THR A 5 2.33 9.68 34.16
CA THR A 5 3.37 10.44 33.47
C THR A 5 3.29 10.05 32.00
N THR A 6 2.95 11.02 31.16
CA THR A 6 2.99 10.92 29.71
C THR A 6 4.45 10.75 29.31
N GLU A 7 4.95 9.52 29.36
CA GLU A 7 6.18 9.14 28.70
C GLU A 7 5.94 9.41 27.21
N THR A 8 6.58 10.46 26.70
CA THR A 8 6.66 10.73 25.27
C THR A 8 7.21 9.45 24.63
N ARG A 9 6.35 8.69 23.93
CA ARG A 9 6.82 7.57 23.12
C ARG A 9 7.70 8.17 22.02
N VAL A 10 9.01 7.99 22.15
CA VAL A 10 10.00 8.41 21.14
C VAL A 10 10.11 7.35 20.03
N GLY A 11 9.26 6.33 20.05
CA GLY A 11 9.19 5.29 19.03
C GLY A 11 8.13 5.58 17.97
N MET A 12 8.43 5.18 16.74
CA MET A 12 7.44 4.99 15.69
C MET A 12 7.10 3.50 15.58
N TYR A 13 5.91 3.19 15.08
CA TYR A 13 5.60 1.84 14.64
C TYR A 13 6.18 1.63 13.24
N ALA A 14 6.92 0.54 13.07
CA ALA A 14 7.53 0.16 11.81
C ALA A 14 7.21 -1.30 11.50
N VAL A 15 7.43 -1.70 10.26
CA VAL A 15 7.33 -3.09 9.81
C VAL A 15 8.71 -3.52 9.34
N ARG A 16 9.24 -4.57 9.98
CA ARG A 16 10.41 -5.31 9.49
C ARG A 16 9.95 -6.38 8.53
N VAL A 17 10.61 -6.44 7.38
CA VAL A 17 10.38 -7.45 6.35
C VAL A 17 11.67 -8.17 6.06
N GLN A 18 11.59 -9.50 5.95
CA GLN A 18 12.66 -10.33 5.43
C GLN A 18 12.11 -11.26 4.35
N ILE A 19 12.77 -11.31 3.20
CA ILE A 19 12.47 -12.25 2.12
C ILE A 19 13.55 -13.34 2.14
N ASN A 20 13.14 -14.59 2.35
CA ASN A 20 14.00 -15.74 2.55
C ASN A 20 15.06 -15.45 3.64
N ASP A 21 16.33 -15.75 3.36
CA ASP A 21 17.47 -15.43 4.23
C ASP A 21 18.16 -14.11 3.83
N GLY A 22 17.45 -13.25 3.08
CA GLY A 22 17.93 -11.95 2.64
C GLY A 22 18.07 -10.92 3.77
N PRO A 23 18.55 -9.71 3.45
CA PRO A 23 18.62 -8.62 4.41
C PRO A 23 17.23 -8.25 4.94
N VAL A 24 17.19 -7.86 6.21
CA VAL A 24 15.97 -7.30 6.82
C VAL A 24 15.85 -5.84 6.44
N VAL A 25 14.67 -5.43 5.97
CA VAL A 25 14.32 -4.04 5.70
C VAL A 25 13.27 -3.58 6.70
N THR A 26 13.51 -2.45 7.35
CA THR A 26 12.62 -1.81 8.32
C THR A 26 11.97 -0.58 7.69
N GLY A 27 10.70 -0.70 7.31
CA GLY A 27 9.91 0.43 6.80
C GLY A 27 9.15 1.13 7.92
N GLY A 28 9.34 2.44 8.01
CA GLY A 28 8.66 3.30 8.98
C GLY A 28 9.17 4.74 8.90
N ALA A 29 8.31 5.69 9.30
CA ALA A 29 8.69 7.07 9.53
C ALA A 29 7.74 7.68 10.58
N SER A 30 8.20 8.73 11.27
CA SER A 30 7.42 9.40 12.33
C SER A 30 6.24 10.21 11.80
N ASP A 31 6.26 10.56 10.53
CA ASP A 31 5.25 11.35 9.84
C ASP A 31 4.30 10.50 8.99
N LEU A 32 4.20 9.19 9.20
CA LEU A 32 3.26 8.34 8.47
C LEU A 32 1.83 8.41 9.02
N SER A 33 0.86 8.44 8.10
CA SER A 33 -0.54 8.09 8.40
C SER A 33 -0.89 6.67 7.96
N VAL A 34 -0.15 6.11 7.00
CA VAL A 34 -0.33 4.75 6.51
C VAL A 34 1.03 4.07 6.37
N LEU A 35 1.12 2.84 6.83
CA LEU A 35 2.22 1.92 6.58
C LEU A 35 1.61 0.60 6.09
N SER A 36 2.07 0.10 4.96
CA SER A 36 1.52 -1.09 4.32
C SER A 36 2.62 -2.02 3.83
N ALA A 37 2.37 -3.32 4.01
CA ALA A 37 3.15 -4.40 3.43
C ALA A 37 2.21 -5.26 2.60
N ILE A 38 2.34 -5.19 1.29
CA ILE A 38 1.36 -5.73 0.33
C ILE A 38 2.02 -6.84 -0.47
N LEU A 39 1.56 -8.06 -0.31
CA LEU A 39 1.86 -9.20 -1.19
C LEU A 39 0.75 -9.30 -2.23
N THR A 40 1.13 -9.26 -3.51
CA THR A 40 0.22 -9.34 -4.65
C THR A 40 0.52 -10.58 -5.47
N LEU A 41 -0.51 -11.36 -5.78
CA LEU A 41 -0.42 -12.48 -6.72
C LEU A 41 -1.41 -12.20 -7.86
N CYS A 42 -0.94 -12.24 -9.10
CA CYS A 42 -1.70 -11.95 -10.30
C CYS A 42 -1.57 -13.08 -11.34
N GLY A 43 -2.57 -13.23 -12.21
CA GLY A 43 -2.60 -14.27 -13.25
C GLY A 43 -3.55 -15.43 -12.94
N LYS A 44 -3.31 -16.60 -13.55
CA LYS A 44 -4.13 -17.81 -13.37
C LYS A 44 -3.76 -18.54 -12.07
N LEU A 45 -4.28 -18.07 -10.95
CA LEU A 45 -3.95 -18.58 -9.61
C LEU A 45 -4.62 -19.91 -9.23
N GLY A 46 -5.54 -20.39 -10.06
CA GLY A 46 -6.26 -21.64 -9.81
C GLY A 46 -6.85 -22.26 -11.08
N PRO A 47 -7.29 -23.53 -11.02
CA PRO A 47 -7.73 -24.28 -12.19
C PRO A 47 -8.98 -23.69 -12.86
N THR A 48 -9.80 -22.97 -12.10
CA THR A 48 -11.03 -22.32 -12.59
C THR A 48 -10.87 -20.81 -12.78
N SER A 49 -9.65 -20.27 -12.59
CA SER A 49 -9.38 -18.86 -12.86
C SER A 49 -9.11 -18.67 -14.34
N HIS A 50 -9.50 -17.52 -14.87
CA HIS A 50 -9.21 -17.12 -16.24
C HIS A 50 -8.04 -16.14 -16.25
N PRO A 51 -7.14 -16.20 -17.24
CA PRO A 51 -6.06 -15.23 -17.37
C PRO A 51 -6.64 -13.82 -17.53
N LEU A 52 -6.07 -12.85 -16.82
CA LEU A 52 -6.53 -11.45 -16.84
C LEU A 52 -6.16 -10.75 -18.16
N ARG A 53 -5.02 -11.14 -18.75
CA ARG A 53 -4.47 -10.71 -20.05
C ARG A 53 -3.66 -11.89 -20.60
N GLY A 54 -3.60 -12.05 -21.92
CA GLY A 54 -2.64 -12.97 -22.54
C GLY A 54 -3.03 -14.45 -22.64
N ASP A 55 -2.00 -15.27 -22.75
CA ASP A 55 -2.02 -16.72 -23.06
C ASP A 55 -2.44 -17.54 -21.83
N GLU A 56 -3.07 -18.71 -22.03
CA GLU A 56 -3.49 -19.57 -20.91
C GLU A 56 -2.33 -20.15 -20.09
N ASP A 57 -1.14 -20.18 -20.70
CA ASP A 57 0.09 -20.73 -20.16
C ASP A 57 1.02 -19.68 -19.52
N GLU A 58 0.59 -18.41 -19.47
CA GLU A 58 1.38 -17.36 -18.81
C GLU A 58 1.48 -17.65 -17.29
N PRO A 59 2.71 -17.74 -16.73
CA PRO A 59 2.88 -18.03 -15.31
C PRO A 59 2.33 -16.88 -14.45
N PRO A 60 1.85 -17.17 -13.23
CA PRO A 60 1.46 -16.13 -12.29
C PRO A 60 2.62 -15.21 -11.89
N ASP A 61 2.31 -13.93 -11.73
CA ASP A 61 3.23 -12.91 -11.20
C ASP A 61 3.02 -12.73 -9.70
N PHE A 62 4.12 -12.72 -8.95
CA PHE A 62 4.11 -12.46 -7.52
C PHE A 62 4.98 -11.25 -7.21
N THR A 63 4.41 -10.26 -6.55
CA THR A 63 5.13 -9.03 -6.19
C THR A 63 4.87 -8.66 -4.74
N PHE A 64 5.82 -7.98 -4.13
CA PHE A 64 5.71 -7.48 -2.77
C PHE A 64 6.16 -6.03 -2.70
N ARG A 65 5.45 -5.22 -1.90
CA ARG A 65 5.81 -3.84 -1.64
C ARG A 65 5.64 -3.49 -0.18
N LEU A 66 6.69 -2.91 0.42
CA LEU A 66 6.65 -2.20 1.68
C LEU A 66 6.64 -0.70 1.41
N GLY A 67 5.53 -0.05 1.73
CA GLY A 67 5.34 1.37 1.45
C GLY A 67 4.49 2.06 2.48
N GLY A 68 4.34 3.38 2.32
CA GLY A 68 3.62 4.20 3.28
C GLY A 68 3.14 5.50 2.66
N LEU A 69 2.27 6.20 3.38
CA LEU A 69 1.82 7.54 3.04
C LEU A 69 2.10 8.44 4.23
N THR A 70 2.81 9.54 4.00
CA THR A 70 3.00 10.55 5.03
C THR A 70 1.71 11.31 5.32
N ALA A 71 1.63 11.93 6.49
CA ALA A 71 0.65 12.96 6.84
C ALA A 71 1.39 14.07 7.58
N ARG A 72 1.95 14.99 6.80
CA ARG A 72 2.80 16.06 7.29
C ARG A 72 1.98 17.26 7.75
N GLU A 73 2.64 18.17 8.47
CA GLU A 73 2.01 19.40 8.89
C GLU A 73 1.55 20.24 7.69
N LYS A 74 0.47 21.00 7.90
CA LYS A 74 -0.17 21.82 6.88
C LYS A 74 0.86 22.69 6.13
N GLY A 75 0.83 22.61 4.81
CA GLY A 75 1.73 23.35 3.92
C GLY A 75 2.94 22.53 3.45
N ASN A 76 3.09 21.29 3.93
CA ASN A 76 3.99 20.30 3.35
C ASN A 76 3.21 19.29 2.53
N ASP A 77 3.79 18.87 1.41
CA ASP A 77 3.20 17.83 0.57
C ASP A 77 3.37 16.46 1.21
N ASP A 78 2.30 15.66 1.15
CA ASP A 78 2.38 14.25 1.49
C ASP A 78 3.03 13.43 0.38
N GLU A 79 3.66 12.32 0.74
CA GLU A 79 4.40 11.45 -0.15
C GLU A 79 4.03 9.99 0.06
N HIS A 80 3.92 9.27 -1.05
CA HIS A 80 3.99 7.82 -1.08
C HIS A 80 5.46 7.39 -1.00
N LEU A 81 5.84 6.79 0.12
CA LEU A 81 7.18 6.26 0.36
C LEU A 81 7.24 4.77 0.04
N VAL A 82 8.40 4.31 -0.41
CA VAL A 82 8.71 2.89 -0.66
C VAL A 82 10.03 2.55 0.01
N TRP A 83 10.05 1.49 0.80
CA TRP A 83 11.27 0.95 1.42
C TRP A 83 11.75 -0.34 0.77
N LEU A 84 10.84 -1.10 0.17
CA LEU A 84 11.16 -2.35 -0.51
C LEU A 84 10.13 -2.62 -1.59
N GLU A 85 10.61 -2.90 -2.80
CA GLU A 85 9.80 -3.44 -3.89
C GLU A 85 10.48 -4.68 -4.47
N GLU A 86 9.78 -5.82 -4.42
CA GLU A 86 10.25 -7.09 -4.99
C GLU A 86 9.26 -7.56 -6.05
N ASN A 87 9.70 -7.61 -7.31
CA ASN A 87 8.87 -7.94 -8.47
C ASN A 87 9.16 -9.35 -9.03
N SER A 88 10.02 -10.12 -8.38
CA SER A 88 10.51 -11.41 -8.89
C SER A 88 10.32 -12.57 -7.91
N LEU A 89 9.34 -12.47 -7.00
CA LEU A 89 8.98 -13.55 -6.08
C LEU A 89 8.55 -14.81 -6.82
N ARG A 90 8.85 -15.95 -6.23
CA ARG A 90 8.59 -17.28 -6.80
C ARG A 90 7.88 -18.18 -5.79
N LEU A 91 7.26 -19.24 -6.32
CA LEU A 91 6.73 -20.30 -5.47
C LEU A 91 7.85 -20.86 -4.58
N GLY A 92 7.58 -20.93 -3.28
CA GLY A 92 8.53 -21.39 -2.28
C GLY A 92 9.27 -20.29 -1.54
N ASP A 93 9.23 -19.04 -2.03
CA ASP A 93 9.77 -17.91 -1.28
C ASP A 93 9.00 -17.67 0.02
N LYS A 94 9.72 -17.26 1.06
CA LYS A 94 9.19 -16.99 2.40
C LYS A 94 9.31 -15.51 2.70
N LEU A 95 8.20 -14.87 3.05
CA LEU A 95 8.17 -13.52 3.59
C LEU A 95 7.90 -13.57 5.09
N THR A 96 8.75 -12.92 5.88
CA THR A 96 8.57 -12.75 7.32
C THR A 96 8.29 -11.28 7.60
N LEU A 97 7.22 -10.99 8.32
CA LEU A 97 6.84 -9.63 8.71
C LEU A 97 6.74 -9.53 10.22
N GLU A 98 7.30 -8.47 10.78
CA GLU A 98 7.23 -8.15 12.21
C GLU A 98 6.85 -6.68 12.40
N ILE A 99 5.83 -6.41 13.22
CA ILE A 99 5.49 -5.05 13.65
C ILE A 99 6.35 -4.74 14.87
N VAL A 100 7.14 -3.67 14.80
CA VAL A 100 8.06 -3.27 15.85
C VAL A 100 7.83 -1.82 16.26
N GLU A 101 8.13 -1.51 17.52
CA GLU A 101 8.36 -0.13 17.96
C GLU A 101 9.87 0.14 17.85
N THR A 102 10.26 1.20 17.15
CA THR A 102 11.67 1.53 16.89
C THR A 102 11.83 3.04 16.76
N ASN A 103 13.05 3.54 16.97
CA ASN A 103 13.44 4.91 16.65
C ASN A 103 14.20 5.03 15.32
N GLN A 104 14.41 3.90 14.64
CA GLN A 104 15.18 3.82 13.40
C GLN A 104 14.46 2.95 12.36
N ALA A 105 14.34 3.47 11.15
CA ALA A 105 13.98 2.74 9.94
C ALA A 105 15.13 2.83 8.93
N ASP A 106 15.06 1.98 7.92
CA ASP A 106 15.97 2.03 6.79
C ASP A 106 15.62 3.19 5.86
N PRO A 107 16.57 3.66 5.03
CA PRO A 107 16.31 4.69 4.03
C PRO A 107 15.21 4.28 3.06
N VAL A 108 14.41 5.25 2.59
CA VAL A 108 13.45 5.02 1.51
C VAL A 108 14.19 4.78 0.19
N GLU A 109 13.71 3.81 -0.60
CA GLU A 109 14.19 3.56 -1.97
C GLU A 109 13.63 4.59 -2.94
N SER A 110 12.36 4.98 -2.76
CA SER A 110 11.72 6.02 -3.58
C SER A 110 10.58 6.72 -2.84
N GLY A 111 10.25 7.92 -3.32
CA GLY A 111 9.15 8.75 -2.85
C GLY A 111 8.44 9.44 -4.02
N THR A 112 7.12 9.49 -4.01
CA THR A 112 6.33 10.24 -5.00
C THR A 112 5.31 11.11 -4.28
N LYS A 113 5.20 12.38 -4.68
CA LYS A 113 4.20 13.30 -4.14
C LYS A 113 2.81 12.68 -4.26
N ALA A 114 2.10 12.59 -3.14
CA ALA A 114 0.71 12.18 -3.12
C ALA A 114 -0.12 13.24 -3.85
N GLU A 115 -0.97 12.81 -4.77
CA GLU A 115 -1.94 13.72 -5.37
C GLU A 115 -2.83 14.23 -4.25
N GLU A 116 -2.86 15.55 -4.05
CA GLU A 116 -3.94 16.14 -3.28
C GLU A 116 -5.23 15.74 -3.99
N ARG A 117 -6.11 14.99 -3.31
CA ARG A 117 -7.49 14.86 -3.76
C ARG A 117 -8.01 16.28 -3.87
N SER A 118 -8.14 16.79 -5.09
CA SER A 118 -8.91 18.00 -5.28
C SER A 118 -10.30 17.63 -4.76
N ASN A 119 -10.72 18.25 -3.66
CA ASN A 119 -12.10 18.19 -3.20
C ASN A 119 -12.96 19.02 -4.14
N ASP A 120 -12.83 18.80 -5.45
CA ASP A 120 -13.78 19.30 -6.42
C ASP A 120 -14.99 18.37 -6.37
N GLU A 121 -15.75 18.52 -5.30
CA GLU A 121 -17.01 17.83 -5.05
C GLU A 121 -17.95 17.93 -6.26
N ARG A 122 -17.84 19.02 -7.03
CA ARG A 122 -18.62 19.24 -8.25
C ARG A 122 -18.13 18.33 -9.38
N SER A 123 -16.83 18.22 -9.60
CA SER A 123 -16.28 17.28 -10.59
C SER A 123 -16.60 15.83 -10.23
N TYR A 124 -16.54 15.46 -8.95
CA TYR A 124 -16.93 14.12 -8.48
C TYR A 124 -18.44 13.86 -8.69
N TYR A 125 -19.29 14.81 -8.33
CA TYR A 125 -20.74 14.73 -8.55
C TYR A 125 -21.09 14.55 -10.04
N GLU A 126 -20.51 15.34 -10.94
CA GLU A 126 -20.79 15.22 -12.38
C GLU A 126 -20.28 13.89 -12.94
N HIS A 127 -19.13 13.39 -12.47
CA HIS A 127 -18.64 12.06 -12.85
C HIS A 127 -19.63 10.95 -12.44
N CYS A 128 -20.09 10.95 -11.18
CA CYS A 128 -21.08 9.97 -10.69
C CYS A 128 -22.40 10.06 -11.45
N LYS A 129 -22.87 11.29 -11.73
CA LYS A 129 -24.10 11.53 -12.49
C LYS A 129 -24.00 11.01 -13.93
N HIS A 130 -22.86 11.19 -14.59
CA HIS A 130 -22.63 10.65 -15.93
C HIS A 130 -22.66 9.12 -15.93
N ALA A 131 -21.90 8.49 -15.04
CA ALA A 131 -21.87 7.04 -14.89
C ALA A 131 -23.25 6.45 -14.58
N TYR A 132 -24.05 7.13 -13.74
CA TYR A 132 -25.44 6.76 -13.47
C TYR A 132 -26.28 6.74 -14.75
N PHE A 133 -26.25 7.79 -15.56
CA PHE A 133 -27.04 7.85 -16.79
C PHE A 133 -26.62 6.81 -17.83
N GLU A 134 -25.33 6.52 -17.97
CA GLU A 134 -24.84 5.45 -18.85
C GLU A 134 -25.35 4.07 -18.43
N MET A 135 -25.43 3.83 -17.12
CA MET A 135 -25.83 2.54 -16.58
C MET A 135 -27.32 2.42 -16.25
N LYS A 136 -28.07 3.52 -16.34
CA LYS A 136 -29.47 3.58 -15.88
C LYS A 136 -30.33 2.48 -16.52
N SER A 137 -30.25 2.32 -17.83
CA SER A 137 -31.04 1.31 -18.56
C SER A 137 -30.76 -0.13 -18.14
N LYS A 138 -29.58 -0.41 -17.57
CA LYS A 138 -29.18 -1.73 -17.08
C LYS A 138 -29.76 -2.05 -15.70
N TYR A 139 -29.92 -1.06 -14.83
CA TYR A 139 -30.27 -1.26 -13.42
C TYR A 139 -31.66 -0.76 -13.05
N GLU A 140 -32.26 0.12 -13.86
CA GLU A 140 -33.65 0.58 -13.74
C GLU A 140 -34.40 0.34 -15.07
N PRO A 141 -34.63 -0.93 -15.47
CA PRO A 141 -35.46 -1.22 -16.63
C PRO A 141 -36.93 -0.87 -16.32
N GLU A 142 -37.62 -0.24 -17.29
CA GLU A 142 -39.04 0.16 -17.22
C GLU A 142 -40.00 -1.03 -17.00
#